data_AF-A0A966Y0I2-F1
#
_entry.id   AF-A0A966Y0I2-F1
#
_cell.length_a   1.000
_cell.length_b   1.000
_cell.length_c   1.000
_cell.angle_alpha   90.00
_cell.angle_beta   90.00
_cell.angle_gamma   90.00
#
_symmetry.space_group_name_H-M   'P 1'
#
loop_
_entity.id
_entity.type
_entity.pdbx_description
1 polymer ?
#
loop_
_entity_poly.entity_id
_entity_poly.type
_entity_poly.pdbx_seq_one_letter_code
_entity_poly.pdbx_strand_id
1 'polypeptide(L)'
;PYLAAENFAKVAERAARVDVRHANLIDVLENAEPASYDAYVLLDAQDWMTDAVLDRLWRAILHSAKPGARVIFRTAANEKLLPGRVSDEILRHWKRKDARSDILHARDRSAIYGAFHLYELREKPQ
;
A
#
# COMPACT_ATOMS: atom_id res chain seq x y z
N PRO A 1 19.23 -11.27 5.62
CA PRO A 1 18.42 -10.57 4.58
C PRO A 1 17.80 -11.58 3.61
N TYR A 2 16.64 -11.33 2.99
CA TYR A 2 15.97 -12.34 2.15
C TYR A 2 16.80 -12.80 0.93
N LEU A 3 17.75 -11.97 0.47
CA LEU A 3 18.70 -12.29 -0.61
C LEU A 3 19.97 -13.02 -0.14
N ALA A 4 20.18 -13.21 1.17
CA ALA A 4 21.31 -13.99 1.64
C ALA A 4 21.08 -15.48 1.33
N ALA A 5 22.13 -16.18 0.88
CA ALA A 5 22.04 -17.56 0.41
C ALA A 5 21.38 -18.51 1.42
N GLU A 6 21.67 -18.33 2.71
CA GLU A 6 21.06 -19.06 3.84
C GLU A 6 19.52 -18.95 3.91
N ASN A 7 18.92 -17.96 3.26
CA ASN A 7 17.47 -17.75 3.23
C ASN A 7 16.82 -18.26 1.92
N PHE A 8 17.59 -18.72 0.94
CA PHE A 8 17.07 -19.12 -0.37
C PHE A 8 16.02 -20.24 -0.28
N ALA A 9 16.31 -21.32 0.43
CA ALA A 9 15.37 -22.44 0.57
C ALA A 9 14.03 -21.99 1.16
N LYS A 10 14.05 -21.11 2.16
CA LYS A 10 12.84 -20.55 2.79
C LYS A 10 12.00 -19.73 1.81
N VAL A 11 12.65 -18.98 0.91
CA VAL A 11 11.96 -18.19 -0.13
C VAL A 11 11.40 -19.12 -1.20
N ALA A 12 12.20 -20.07 -1.68
CA ALA A 12 11.81 -21.02 -2.73
C ALA A 12 10.59 -21.87 -2.33
N GLU A 13 10.56 -22.41 -1.11
CA GLU A 13 9.41 -23.19 -0.59
C GLU A 13 8.09 -22.40 -0.56
N ARG A 14 8.16 -21.06 -0.49
CA ARG A 14 6.99 -20.18 -0.42
C ARG A 14 6.59 -19.62 -1.78
N ALA A 15 7.39 -19.83 -2.83
CA ALA A 15 7.14 -19.28 -4.16
C ALA A 15 5.78 -19.73 -4.73
N ALA A 16 5.33 -20.94 -4.42
CA ALA A 16 4.03 -21.46 -4.84
C ALA A 16 2.83 -20.71 -4.22
N ARG A 17 3.05 -19.83 -3.24
CA ARG A 17 2.01 -18.96 -2.64
C ARG A 17 1.85 -17.63 -3.38
N VAL A 18 2.69 -17.37 -4.38
CA VAL A 18 2.64 -16.15 -5.17
C VAL A 18 1.69 -16.39 -6.34
N ASP A 19 0.64 -15.57 -6.41
CA ASP A 19 -0.19 -15.44 -7.60
C ASP A 19 0.28 -14.21 -8.39
N VAL A 20 0.65 -14.41 -9.66
CA VAL A 20 1.13 -13.35 -10.54
C VAL A 20 0.05 -13.07 -11.58
N ARG A 21 -0.41 -11.82 -11.62
CA ARG A 21 -1.44 -11.38 -12.56
C ARG A 21 -0.87 -10.32 -13.50
N HIS A 22 -1.04 -10.54 -14.80
CA HIS A 22 -0.83 -9.51 -15.80
C HIS A 22 -2.15 -8.75 -16.00
N ALA A 23 -2.39 -7.76 -15.13
CA ALA A 23 -3.63 -7.00 -15.11
C ALA A 23 -3.40 -5.60 -14.52
N ASN A 24 -4.36 -4.70 -14.71
CA ASN A 24 -4.40 -3.45 -13.97
C ASN A 24 -4.72 -3.73 -12.49
N LEU A 25 -3.90 -3.22 -11.57
CA LEU A 25 -4.08 -3.44 -10.13
C LEU A 25 -5.43 -2.92 -9.63
N ILE A 26 -5.87 -1.75 -10.10
CA ILE A 26 -7.13 -1.15 -9.65
C ILE A 26 -8.30 -2.05 -10.03
N ASP A 27 -8.33 -2.54 -11.27
CA ASP A 27 -9.38 -3.46 -11.74
C ASP A 27 -9.40 -4.77 -10.92
N VAL A 28 -8.22 -5.30 -10.57
CA VAL A 28 -8.11 -6.50 -9.72
C VAL A 28 -8.71 -6.25 -8.33
N LEU A 29 -8.48 -5.08 -7.75
CA LEU A 29 -8.99 -4.73 -6.42
C LEU A 29 -10.48 -4.42 -6.44
N GLU A 30 -10.98 -3.76 -7.48
CA GLU A 30 -12.41 -3.47 -7.67
C GLU A 30 -13.25 -4.75 -7.83
N ASN A 31 -12.72 -5.74 -8.55
CA ASN A 31 -13.39 -7.02 -8.78
C ASN A 31 -13.11 -8.08 -7.70
N ALA A 32 -12.30 -7.75 -6.69
CA ALA A 32 -12.07 -8.66 -5.58
C ALA A 32 -13.29 -8.71 -4.66
N GLU A 33 -13.47 -9.84 -3.98
CA GLU A 33 -14.45 -9.94 -2.90
C GLU A 33 -14.19 -8.85 -1.85
N PRO A 34 -15.24 -8.24 -1.28
CA PRO A 34 -15.09 -7.28 -0.20
C PRO A 34 -14.28 -7.90 0.96
N ALA A 35 -13.36 -7.13 1.54
CA ALA A 35 -12.53 -7.59 2.68
C ALA A 35 -11.72 -8.88 2.38
N SER A 36 -11.07 -8.94 1.22
CA SER A 36 -10.23 -10.07 0.79
C SER A 36 -8.74 -9.89 1.12
N TYR A 37 -8.21 -8.66 1.22
CA TYR A 37 -6.79 -8.39 1.48
C TYR A 37 -6.53 -7.68 2.81
N ASP A 38 -5.43 -8.02 3.49
CA ASP A 38 -4.99 -7.43 4.76
C ASP A 38 -3.77 -6.51 4.66
N ALA A 39 -3.03 -6.57 3.56
CA ALA A 39 -1.83 -5.75 3.36
C ALA A 39 -1.67 -5.35 1.89
N TYR A 40 -1.35 -4.07 1.68
CA TYR A 40 -1.08 -3.47 0.38
C TYR A 40 0.32 -2.88 0.41
N VAL A 41 1.15 -3.28 -0.55
CA VAL A 41 2.53 -2.78 -0.69
C VAL A 41 2.63 -2.10 -2.04
N LEU A 42 2.68 -0.78 -2.02
CA LEU A 42 2.82 0.05 -3.21
C LEU A 42 4.20 0.72 -3.22
N LEU A 43 4.61 1.16 -4.40
CA LEU A 43 5.79 1.99 -4.60
C LEU A 43 5.35 3.43 -4.93
N ASP A 44 6.20 4.19 -5.62
CA ASP A 44 6.01 5.59 -6.02
C ASP A 44 5.09 5.78 -7.24
N ALA A 45 4.47 4.71 -7.76
CA ALA A 45 3.54 4.81 -8.88
C ALA A 45 2.42 5.85 -8.66
N GLN A 46 2.05 6.07 -7.39
CA GLN A 46 1.02 7.03 -7.00
C GLN A 46 1.43 8.49 -7.22
N ASP A 47 2.72 8.82 -7.21
CA ASP A 47 3.21 10.19 -7.49
C ASP A 47 2.86 10.64 -8.92
N TRP A 48 2.71 9.67 -9.83
CA TRP A 48 2.46 9.88 -11.25
C TRP A 48 0.99 9.70 -11.65
N MET A 49 0.12 9.36 -10.70
CA MET A 49 -1.32 9.23 -10.95
C MET A 49 -1.97 10.61 -10.94
N THR A 50 -3.02 10.80 -11.75
CA THR A 50 -3.94 11.92 -11.57
C THR A 50 -4.77 11.73 -10.31
N ASP A 51 -5.36 12.79 -9.78
CA ASP A 51 -6.20 12.70 -8.57
C ASP A 51 -7.37 11.74 -8.75
N ALA A 52 -7.98 11.70 -9.94
CA ALA A 52 -9.03 10.75 -10.27
C ALA A 52 -8.55 9.29 -10.22
N VAL A 53 -7.35 8.99 -10.74
CA VAL A 53 -6.80 7.63 -10.71
C VAL A 53 -6.38 7.24 -9.29
N LEU A 54 -5.82 8.18 -8.52
CA LEU A 54 -5.42 7.96 -7.14
C LEU A 54 -6.65 7.73 -6.23
N ASP A 55 -7.72 8.52 -6.38
CA ASP A 55 -8.98 8.29 -5.66
C ASP A 55 -9.58 6.92 -5.99
N ARG A 56 -9.59 6.55 -7.28
CA ARG A 56 -10.06 5.23 -7.73
C ARG A 56 -9.26 4.09 -7.09
N LEU A 57 -7.93 4.18 -7.09
CA LEU A 57 -7.06 3.20 -6.42
C LEU A 57 -7.41 3.07 -4.94
N TRP A 58 -7.50 4.19 -4.22
CA TRP A 58 -7.76 4.18 -2.78
C TRP A 58 -9.19 3.71 -2.44
N ARG A 59 -10.16 3.93 -3.33
CA ARG A 59 -11.52 3.38 -3.23
C ARG A 59 -11.50 1.86 -3.38
N ALA A 60 -10.78 1.33 -4.37
CA ALA A 60 -10.63 -0.10 -4.61
C ALA A 60 -9.88 -0.80 -3.45
N ILE A 61 -8.86 -0.14 -2.88
CA ILE A 61 -8.20 -0.59 -1.66
C ILE A 61 -9.20 -0.65 -0.50
N LEU A 62 -9.98 0.41 -0.25
CA LEU A 62 -10.97 0.44 0.84
C LEU A 62 -12.02 -0.68 0.71
N HIS A 63 -12.53 -0.91 -0.50
CA HIS A 63 -13.47 -2.00 -0.81
C HIS A 63 -12.91 -3.37 -0.44
N SER A 64 -11.72 -3.68 -0.96
CA SER A 64 -11.08 -4.98 -0.81
C SER A 64 -10.40 -5.19 0.55
N ALA A 65 -10.25 -4.15 1.37
CA ALA A 65 -9.54 -4.19 2.65
C ALA A 65 -10.32 -4.92 3.74
N LYS A 66 -9.62 -5.81 4.45
CA LYS A 66 -10.05 -6.41 5.72
C LYS A 66 -10.00 -5.37 6.85
N PRO A 67 -10.83 -5.53 7.90
CA PRO A 67 -10.63 -4.78 9.14
C PRO A 67 -9.18 -4.90 9.64
N GLY A 68 -8.56 -3.78 9.99
CA GLY A 68 -7.14 -3.72 10.39
C GLY A 68 -6.13 -3.83 9.24
N ALA A 69 -6.58 -3.74 7.98
CA ALA A 69 -5.66 -3.76 6.84
C ALA A 69 -4.65 -2.60 6.88
N ARG A 70 -3.49 -2.83 6.26
CA ARG A 70 -2.38 -1.89 6.21
C ARG A 70 -2.00 -1.56 4.78
N VAL A 71 -1.77 -0.29 4.51
CA VAL A 71 -1.16 0.16 3.24
C VAL A 71 0.20 0.75 3.57
N ILE A 72 1.23 0.24 2.92
CA ILE A 72 2.54 0.89 2.88
C ILE A 72 2.83 1.37 1.47
N PHE A 73 3.38 2.57 1.38
CA PHE A 73 3.86 3.11 0.12
C PHE A 73 5.01 4.09 0.33
N ARG A 74 5.69 4.41 -0.77
CA ARG A 74 6.78 5.37 -0.82
C ARG A 74 6.41 6.48 -1.79
N THR A 75 7.02 7.64 -1.61
CA THR A 75 6.85 8.79 -2.48
C THR A 75 8.19 9.28 -2.99
N ALA A 76 8.24 9.76 -4.22
CA ALA A 76 9.44 10.41 -4.78
C ALA A 76 9.81 11.67 -3.98
N ALA A 77 8.82 12.50 -3.62
CA ALA A 77 8.99 13.68 -2.77
C ALA A 77 8.79 13.36 -1.27
N ASN A 78 9.10 14.31 -0.37
CA ASN A 78 8.89 14.19 1.08
C ASN A 78 7.48 14.64 1.54
N GLU A 79 6.59 14.90 0.60
CA GLU A 79 5.28 15.49 0.86
C GLU A 79 4.21 14.43 1.21
N LYS A 80 3.13 14.87 1.86
CA LYS A 80 1.97 14.01 2.10
C LYS A 80 1.17 13.88 0.81
N LEU A 81 1.35 12.76 0.09
CA LEU A 81 0.71 12.53 -1.20
C LEU A 81 -0.82 12.53 -1.17
N LEU A 82 -1.45 11.94 -0.15
CA LEU A 82 -2.89 11.67 -0.20
C LEU A 82 -3.80 12.84 0.16
N PRO A 83 -3.55 13.59 1.26
CA PRO A 83 -4.44 14.69 1.65
C PRO A 83 -4.57 15.73 0.53
N GLY A 84 -5.82 16.07 0.17
CA GLY A 84 -6.12 16.99 -0.92
C GLY A 84 -6.16 16.36 -2.32
N ARG A 85 -5.67 15.12 -2.48
CA ARG A 85 -5.68 14.37 -3.75
C ARG A 85 -6.62 13.17 -3.74
N VAL A 86 -6.86 12.58 -2.58
CA VAL A 86 -7.86 11.53 -2.33
C VAL A 86 -9.00 12.12 -1.51
N SER A 87 -10.24 11.76 -1.83
CA SER A 87 -11.43 12.25 -1.16
C SER A 87 -11.43 11.95 0.35
N ASP A 88 -11.93 12.91 1.13
CA ASP A 88 -12.05 12.78 2.59
C ASP A 88 -12.98 11.63 3.00
N GLU A 89 -13.95 11.29 2.13
CA GLU A 89 -14.84 10.14 2.30
C GLU A 89 -14.04 8.83 2.44
N ILE A 90 -12.97 8.67 1.67
CA ILE A 90 -12.08 7.52 1.75
C ILE A 90 -11.09 7.70 2.89
N LEU A 91 -10.41 8.86 2.95
CA LEU A 91 -9.29 9.08 3.87
C LEU A 91 -9.69 9.05 5.34
N ARG A 92 -10.94 9.40 5.69
CA ARG A 92 -11.42 9.32 7.09
C ARG A 92 -11.32 7.93 7.69
N HIS A 93 -11.37 6.88 6.86
CA HIS A 93 -11.26 5.49 7.30
C HIS A 93 -9.83 5.07 7.62
N TRP A 94 -8.84 5.86 7.19
CA TRP A 94 -7.43 5.53 7.36
C TRP A 94 -6.75 6.40 8.44
N LYS A 95 -5.78 5.81 9.13
CA LYS A 95 -4.87 6.53 10.03
C LYS A 95 -3.44 6.38 9.52
N ARG A 96 -2.84 7.48 9.07
CA ARG A 96 -1.38 7.52 8.93
C ARG A 96 -0.76 7.36 10.31
N LYS A 97 0.23 6.46 10.42
CA LYS A 97 1.07 6.31 11.61
C LYS A 97 2.31 7.15 11.45
N ASP A 98 2.24 8.45 11.74
CA ASP A 98 3.30 9.42 11.43
C ASP A 98 4.66 8.99 12.00
N ALA A 99 4.79 8.85 13.33
CA ALA A 99 6.05 8.45 13.96
C ALA A 99 6.60 7.10 13.45
N ARG A 100 5.70 6.14 13.18
CA ARG A 100 6.12 4.84 12.65
C ARG A 100 6.58 4.94 11.20
N SER A 101 5.92 5.78 10.41
CA SER A 101 6.28 6.07 9.03
C SER A 101 7.68 6.67 8.97
N ASP A 102 7.99 7.63 9.85
CA ASP A 102 9.30 8.30 9.89
C ASP A 102 10.41 7.34 10.34
N ILE A 103 10.15 6.49 11.36
CA ILE A 103 11.09 5.44 11.78
C ILE A 103 11.36 4.44 10.64
N LEU A 104 10.32 4.07 9.88
CA LEU A 104 10.46 3.13 8.76
C LEU A 104 11.18 3.79 7.58
N HIS A 105 10.93 5.07 7.32
CA HIS A 105 11.64 5.85 6.31
C HIS A 105 13.15 5.89 6.59
N ALA A 106 13.56 6.19 7.83
CA ALA A 106 14.96 6.18 8.24
C ALA A 106 15.66 4.81 8.12
N ARG A 107 14.88 3.72 8.05
CA ARG A 107 15.37 2.34 7.86
C ARG A 107 15.22 1.83 6.43
N ASP A 108 14.58 2.61 5.56
CA ASP A 108 14.38 2.22 4.18
C ASP A 108 15.74 2.20 3.46
N ARG A 109 15.95 1.17 2.64
CA ARG A 109 17.24 0.90 1.99
C ARG A 109 17.24 1.23 0.51
N SER A 110 16.15 1.80 -0.03
CA SER A 110 16.13 2.23 -1.43
C SER A 110 16.95 3.51 -1.64
N ALA A 111 17.05 4.36 -0.61
CA ALA A 111 17.79 5.64 -0.61
C ALA A 111 17.39 6.65 -1.71
N ILE A 112 16.30 6.42 -2.44
CA ILE A 112 15.84 7.27 -3.56
C ILE A 112 14.50 7.98 -3.30
N TYR A 113 13.77 7.58 -2.25
CA TYR A 113 12.44 8.11 -1.95
C TYR A 113 12.48 9.18 -0.88
N GLY A 114 11.67 10.21 -1.03
CA GLY A 114 11.55 11.31 -0.08
C GLY A 114 10.72 10.97 1.16
N ALA A 115 9.85 9.96 1.11
CA ALA A 115 9.15 9.47 2.30
C ALA A 115 8.70 8.00 2.20
N PHE A 116 8.44 7.42 3.38
CA PHE A 116 7.75 6.15 3.57
C PHE A 116 6.46 6.42 4.35
N HIS A 117 5.36 5.78 3.97
CA HIS A 117 4.06 5.97 4.61
C HIS A 117 3.48 4.63 5.05
N LEU A 118 2.98 4.59 6.28
CA LEU A 118 2.14 3.51 6.80
C LEU A 118 0.77 4.08 7.15
N TYR A 119 -0.26 3.51 6.54
CA TYR A 119 -1.66 3.75 6.85
C TYR A 119 -2.31 2.48 7.39
N GLU A 120 -3.11 2.61 8.44
CA GLU A 120 -3.93 1.53 9.01
C GLU A 120 -5.41 1.87 8.87
N LEU A 121 -6.22 0.89 8.45
CA LEU A 121 -7.67 1.02 8.41
C LEU A 121 -8.21 1.03 9.85
N ARG A 122 -8.91 2.11 10.23
CA ARG A 122 -9.52 2.25 11.57
C ARG A 122 -10.76 1.39 11.68
N GLU A 123 -11.71 1.66 10.80
CA GLU A 123 -13.03 1.04 10.76
C GLU A 123 -13.48 0.99 9.30
N LYS A 124 -14.02 -0.16 8.89
CA LYS A 124 -14.61 -0.31 7.56
C LYS A 124 -16.00 0.34 7.58
N PRO A 125 -16.38 1.12 6.54
CA PRO A 125 -17.77 1.54 6.41
C PRO A 125 -18.68 0.29 6.38
N GLN A 126 -19.84 0.38 7.04
CA GLN A 126 -20.88 -0.65 6.98
C GLN A 126 -21.40 -0.81 5.55
#